data_AF-A0AAV0TQP7-F1
#
_entry.id   AF-A0AAV0TQP7-F1
#
_cell.length_a   1.000
_cell.length_b   1.000
_cell.length_c   1.000
_cell.angle_alpha   90.00
_cell.angle_beta   90.00
_cell.angle_gamma   90.00
#
_symmetry.space_group_name_H-M   'P 1'
#
loop_
_entity.id
_entity.type
_entity.pdbx_description
1 polymer ?
#
loop_
_entity_poly.entity_id
_entity_poly.type
_entity_poly.pdbx_seq_one_letter_code
_entity_poly.pdbx_strand_id
1 'polypeptide(L)'
;MLVPVVVNKALQEWSLLEFQGDLLPMESLDLRGLDIGTLRYGQGETLTLRIGNHVLTGKVMNLSTPFAILHKESEIDVAMDEEGDAESTTKYEVVGIARTRVIFASRPKPVLT
;
A
#
# COMPACT_ATOMS: atom_id res chain seq x y z
N MET A 1 -3.73 5.75 6.62
CA MET A 1 -3.74 4.55 5.74
C MET A 1 -2.35 3.92 5.63
N LEU A 2 -2.23 2.59 5.54
CA LEU A 2 -0.98 1.87 5.28
C LEU A 2 -1.02 1.20 3.89
N VAL A 3 0.03 1.38 3.09
CA VAL A 3 0.12 0.78 1.75
C VAL A 3 1.44 0.01 1.63
N PRO A 4 1.41 -1.32 1.45
CA PRO A 4 2.62 -2.09 1.23
C PRO A 4 3.14 -1.85 -0.20
N VAL A 5 4.45 -1.61 -0.33
CA VAL A 5 5.13 -1.42 -1.61
C VAL A 5 6.33 -2.35 -1.71
N VAL A 6 6.54 -2.92 -2.90
CA VAL A 6 7.70 -3.76 -3.19
C VAL A 6 8.91 -2.84 -3.41
N VAL A 7 9.95 -3.04 -2.63
CA VAL A 7 11.23 -2.33 -2.78
C VAL A 7 12.15 -3.14 -3.69
N ASN A 8 12.24 -4.45 -3.46
CA ASN A 8 12.99 -5.37 -4.29
C ASN A 8 12.19 -6.65 -4.51
N LYS A 9 11.74 -6.85 -5.75
CA LYS A 9 10.92 -8.01 -6.13
C LYS A 9 11.69 -9.33 -6.02
N ALA A 10 12.98 -9.36 -6.34
CA ALA A 10 13.79 -10.57 -6.29
C ALA A 10 14.06 -11.05 -4.86
N LEU A 11 14.13 -10.11 -3.91
CA LEU A 11 14.38 -10.40 -2.50
C LEU A 11 13.08 -10.48 -1.66
N GLN A 12 11.91 -10.33 -2.29
CA GLN A 12 10.63 -10.16 -1.59
C GLN A 12 10.72 -9.13 -0.45
N GLU A 13 11.44 -8.04 -0.72
CA GLU A 13 11.65 -6.97 0.24
C GLU A 13 10.56 -5.92 0.06
N TRP A 14 9.89 -5.60 1.15
CA TRP A 14 8.79 -4.64 1.17
C TRP A 14 9.09 -3.46 2.09
N SER A 15 8.35 -2.39 1.85
CA SER A 15 8.24 -1.24 2.75
C SER A 15 6.77 -0.88 2.91
N LEU A 16 6.43 -0.20 4.00
CA LEU A 16 5.10 0.37 4.20
C LEU A 16 5.11 1.86 3.91
N LEU A 17 4.18 2.36 3.11
CA LEU A 17 3.86 3.78 3.05
C LEU A 17 2.78 4.08 4.08
N GLU A 18 3.07 4.99 5.01
CA GLU A 18 2.15 5.39 6.08
C GLU A 18 1.67 6.81 5.84
N PHE A 19 0.38 6.94 5.59
CA PHE A 19 -0.31 8.20 5.36
C PHE A 19 -1.10 8.62 6.59
N GLN A 20 -0.89 9.85 7.05
CA GLN A 20 -1.77 10.49 8.03
C GLN A 20 -3.02 11.04 7.33
N GLY A 21 -3.96 10.15 7.04
CA GLY A 21 -5.19 10.44 6.31
C GLY A 21 -5.54 9.32 5.34
N ASP A 22 -6.49 9.63 4.46
CA ASP A 22 -7.03 8.70 3.46
C ASP A 22 -6.74 9.21 2.04
N LEU A 23 -6.51 8.27 1.12
CA LEU A 23 -6.47 8.57 -0.31
C LEU A 23 -7.86 8.35 -0.87
N LEU A 24 -8.46 9.43 -1.38
CA LEU A 24 -9.79 9.42 -1.96
C LEU A 24 -9.66 9.47 -3.49
N PRO A 25 -10.10 8.42 -4.21
CA PRO A 25 -10.20 8.48 -5.67
C PRO A 25 -11.25 9.52 -6.08
N MET A 26 -11.00 10.24 -7.19
CA MET A 26 -11.97 11.25 -7.68
C MET A 26 -13.16 10.64 -8.42
N GLU A 27 -12.94 9.54 -9.16
CA GLU A 27 -13.94 8.99 -10.08
C GLU A 27 -14.36 7.54 -9.77
N SER A 28 -13.58 6.82 -8.96
CA SER A 28 -13.84 5.43 -8.59
C SER A 28 -14.07 5.28 -7.08
N LEU A 29 -14.67 4.16 -6.67
CA LEU A 29 -14.71 3.74 -5.26
C LEU A 29 -13.46 2.93 -4.86
N ASP A 30 -12.63 2.57 -5.84
CA ASP A 30 -11.52 1.62 -5.70
C ASP A 30 -10.21 2.22 -6.22
N LEU A 31 -9.12 1.94 -5.52
CA LEU A 31 -7.77 2.39 -5.84
C LEU A 31 -6.98 1.36 -6.67
N ARG A 32 -7.48 0.13 -6.84
CA ARG A 32 -6.80 -0.93 -7.60
C ARG A 32 -6.61 -0.52 -9.06
N GLY A 33 -5.38 -0.67 -9.57
CA GLY A 33 -5.02 -0.36 -10.96
C GLY A 33 -4.95 1.13 -11.30
N LEU A 34 -5.23 2.03 -10.35
CA LEU A 34 -5.16 3.47 -10.55
C LEU A 34 -3.72 3.98 -10.43
N ASP A 35 -3.30 4.80 -11.38
CA ASP A 35 -2.09 5.62 -11.21
C ASP A 35 -2.41 6.78 -10.25
N ILE A 36 -2.02 6.61 -8.99
CA ILE A 36 -2.23 7.61 -7.95
C ILE A 36 -1.14 8.69 -7.95
N GLY A 37 -0.01 8.49 -8.65
CA GLY A 37 1.08 9.46 -8.69
C GLY A 37 2.48 8.88 -8.61
N THR A 38 3.44 9.73 -8.28
CA THR A 38 4.88 9.40 -8.40
C THR A 38 5.60 9.56 -7.08
N LEU A 39 6.26 8.48 -6.64
CA LEU A 39 7.18 8.48 -5.51
C LEU A 39 8.61 8.71 -6.00
N ARG A 40 9.35 9.62 -5.35
CA ARG A 40 10.74 9.96 -5.67
C ARG A 40 11.61 9.90 -4.43
N TYR A 41 12.78 9.26 -4.55
CA TYR A 41 13.83 9.34 -3.55
C TYR A 41 14.51 10.71 -3.62
N GLY A 42 14.53 11.42 -2.50
CA GLY A 42 15.29 12.65 -2.34
C GLY A 42 16.72 12.38 -1.91
N GLN A 43 17.40 13.40 -1.39
CA GLN A 43 18.69 13.21 -0.72
C GLN A 43 18.49 12.61 0.68
N GLY A 44 19.35 11.65 1.04
CA GLY A 44 19.29 10.95 2.33
C GLY A 44 18.05 10.09 2.50
N GLU A 45 17.45 10.13 3.69
CA GLU A 45 16.27 9.32 4.06
C GLU A 45 14.93 9.99 3.69
N THR A 46 14.94 11.00 2.81
CA THR A 46 13.74 11.75 2.45
C THR A 46 13.10 11.21 1.17
N LEU A 47 11.77 11.10 1.14
CA LEU A 47 11.00 10.77 -0.06
C LEU A 47 9.98 11.85 -0.32
N THR A 48 9.69 12.07 -1.59
CA THR A 48 8.61 12.97 -2.02
C THR A 48 7.60 12.16 -2.82
N LEU A 49 6.34 12.24 -2.41
CA LEU A 49 5.22 11.65 -3.13
C LEU A 49 4.37 12.76 -3.73
N ARG A 50 4.18 12.73 -5.06
CA ARG A 50 3.25 13.63 -5.75
C ARG A 50 1.99 12.87 -6.12
N ILE A 51 0.84 13.34 -5.66
CA ILE A 51 -0.50 12.82 -5.98
C ILE A 51 -1.33 13.98 -6.51
N GLY A 52 -1.71 13.95 -7.80
CA GLY A 52 -2.36 15.11 -8.45
C GLY A 52 -1.57 16.40 -8.24
N ASN A 53 -2.24 17.43 -7.69
CA ASN A 53 -1.63 18.74 -7.34
C ASN A 53 -1.04 18.80 -5.93
N HIS A 54 -0.95 17.68 -5.22
CA HIS A 54 -0.41 17.62 -3.88
C HIS A 54 0.98 16.98 -3.86
N VAL A 55 1.82 17.50 -2.96
CA VAL A 55 3.14 16.96 -2.65
C VAL A 55 3.21 16.67 -1.16
N LEU A 56 3.58 15.43 -0.83
CA LEU A 56 3.88 14.99 0.52
C LEU A 56 5.38 14.70 0.62
N THR A 57 5.99 15.16 1.70
CA THR A 57 7.36 14.79 2.06
C THR A 57 7.28 13.76 3.17
N GLY A 58 7.96 12.63 2.96
CA GLY A 58 8.04 11.54 3.91
C GLY A 58 9.48 11.22 4.27
N LYS A 59 9.64 10.45 5.35
CA LYS A 59 10.94 9.97 5.82
C LYS A 59 10.94 8.45 5.93
N VAL A 60 12.01 7.82 5.44
CA VAL A 60 12.27 6.39 5.67
C VAL A 60 12.64 6.16 7.12
N MET A 61 12.04 5.15 7.72
CA MET A 61 12.28 4.72 9.09
C MET A 61 12.41 3.19 9.09
N ASN A 62 13.44 2.67 9.75
CA ASN A 62 13.52 1.24 10.02
C ASN A 62 12.44 0.84 11.03
N LEU A 63 11.81 -0.31 10.81
CA LEU A 63 10.87 -0.89 11.75
C LEU A 63 11.63 -1.68 12.81
N SER A 64 11.37 -1.41 14.09
CA SER A 64 11.91 -2.22 15.19
C SER A 64 11.40 -3.67 15.12
N THR A 65 10.19 -3.84 14.60
CA THR A 65 9.54 -5.14 14.39
C THR A 65 9.05 -5.19 12.94
N PRO A 66 9.65 -6.05 12.09
CA PRO A 66 9.19 -6.20 10.71
C PRO A 66 7.75 -6.72 10.62
N PHE A 67 7.03 -6.35 9.56
CA PHE A 67 5.69 -6.88 9.27
C PHE A 67 5.75 -7.95 8.18
N ALA A 68 5.00 -9.03 8.34
CA ALA A 68 4.72 -9.94 7.23
C ALA A 68 3.58 -9.36 6.38
N ILE A 69 3.78 -9.34 5.06
CA ILE A 69 2.73 -8.97 4.11
C ILE A 69 2.01 -10.25 3.71
N LEU A 70 0.70 -10.28 3.94
CA LEU A 70 -0.15 -11.42 3.65
C LEU A 70 -1.09 -11.09 2.49
N HIS A 71 -1.17 -12.00 1.52
CA HIS A 71 -2.17 -11.99 0.48
C HIS A 71 -3.30 -12.94 0.88
N LYS A 72 -4.52 -12.41 1.02
CA LYS A 72 -5.70 -13.22 1.29
C LYS A 72 -6.21 -13.79 -0.03
N GLU A 73 -6.23 -15.10 -0.13
CA GLU A 73 -6.96 -15.80 -1.19
C GLU A 73 -8.37 -16.06 -0.68
N SER A 74 -9.34 -15.35 -1.26
CA SER A 74 -10.75 -15.73 -1.16
C SER A 74 -11.12 -16.47 -2.44
N GLU A 75 -11.28 -17.79 -2.35
CA GLU A 75 -12.07 -18.54 -3.31
C GLU A 75 -13.51 -18.00 -3.17
N ILE A 76 -13.93 -17.10 -4.06
CA ILE A 76 -15.36 -16.92 -4.30
C ILE A 76 -15.71 -18.08 -5.22
N ASP A 77 -16.07 -19.20 -4.62
CA ASP A 77 -16.71 -20.29 -5.34
C ASP A 77 -18.03 -19.76 -5.90
N VAL A 78 -17.99 -19.30 -7.14
CA VAL A 78 -19.16 -19.25 -8.03
C VAL A 78 -19.49 -20.69 -8.45
N ALA A 79 -19.79 -21.53 -7.46
CA ALA A 79 -20.66 -22.68 -7.65
C ALA A 79 -22.03 -22.25 -7.11
N MET A 80 -22.84 -21.67 -7.99
CA MET A 80 -24.28 -21.67 -7.78
C MET A 80 -24.74 -23.12 -7.90
N ASP A 81 -24.71 -23.85 -6.79
CA ASP A 81 -25.52 -25.04 -6.62
C ASP A 81 -26.45 -24.81 -5.44
N GLU A 82 -27.74 -25.00 -5.72
CA GLU A 82 -28.83 -24.89 -4.78
C GLU A 82 -28.61 -25.89 -3.62
N GLU A 83 -28.84 -25.43 -2.39
CA GLU A 83 -28.94 -26.26 -1.17
C GLU A 83 -27.63 -26.91 -0.68
N GLY A 84 -26.72 -26.11 -0.11
CA GLY A 84 -25.63 -26.61 0.74
C GLY A 84 -24.86 -25.46 1.40
N ASP A 85 -24.64 -25.55 2.72
CA ASP A 85 -23.92 -24.56 3.52
C ASP A 85 -22.45 -24.50 3.06
N ALA A 86 -22.13 -23.56 2.16
CA ALA A 86 -20.81 -23.44 1.55
C ALA A 86 -19.79 -22.92 2.59
N GLU A 87 -19.03 -23.82 3.19
CA GLU A 87 -17.90 -23.48 4.07
C GLU A 87 -16.81 -22.78 3.24
N SER A 88 -16.77 -21.45 3.26
CA SER A 88 -15.73 -20.67 2.59
C SER A 88 -14.36 -20.94 3.25
N THR A 89 -13.49 -21.69 2.59
CA THR A 89 -12.09 -21.87 3.04
C THR A 89 -11.26 -20.62 2.74
N THR A 90 -10.89 -19.88 3.77
CA THR A 90 -9.99 -18.72 3.64
C THR A 90 -8.52 -19.15 3.73
N LYS A 91 -7.70 -18.83 2.72
CA LYS A 91 -6.26 -19.09 2.70
C LYS A 91 -5.48 -17.77 2.71
N TYR A 92 -4.27 -17.79 3.27
CA TYR A 92 -3.36 -16.64 3.29
C TYR A 92 -1.96 -17.06 2.84
N GLU A 93 -1.39 -16.31 1.90
CA GLU A 93 -0.02 -16.49 1.42
C GLU A 93 0.88 -15.38 1.98
N VAL A 94 2.09 -15.71 2.41
CA VAL A 94 3.10 -14.72 2.79
C VAL A 94 3.83 -14.26 1.53
N VAL A 95 3.63 -13.00 1.13
CA VAL A 95 4.23 -12.45 -0.11
C VAL A 95 5.53 -11.67 0.12
N GLY A 96 5.88 -11.42 1.38
CA GLY A 96 7.18 -10.87 1.76
C GLY A 96 7.19 -10.20 3.12
N ILE A 97 8.32 -9.57 3.46
CA ILE A 97 8.55 -8.94 4.76
C ILE A 97 8.86 -7.46 4.58
N ALA A 98 8.08 -6.61 5.26
CA ALA A 98 8.34 -5.18 5.34
C ALA A 98 9.27 -4.87 6.53
N ARG A 99 10.45 -4.34 6.24
CA ARG A 99 11.47 -4.00 7.25
C ARG A 99 11.58 -2.49 7.48
N THR A 100 11.06 -1.71 6.56
CA THR A 100 11.06 -0.25 6.62
C THR A 100 9.65 0.30 6.44
N ARG A 101 9.47 1.54 6.87
CA ARG A 101 8.28 2.34 6.57
C ARG A 101 8.67 3.74 6.13
N VAL A 102 7.83 4.36 5.32
CA VAL A 102 7.93 5.77 4.93
C VAL A 102 6.74 6.49 5.53
N ILE A 103 7.01 7.44 6.44
CA ILE A 103 5.95 8.18 7.14
C ILE A 103 5.72 9.51 6.44
N PHE A 104 4.50 9.73 5.95
CA PHE A 104 4.00 11.01 5.43
C PHE A 104 3.09 11.67 6.48
N ALA A 105 3.71 12.28 7.50
CA ALA A 105 2.99 12.92 8.63
C ALA A 105 2.67 14.41 8.40
N SER A 106 3.20 15.02 7.35
CA SER A 106 2.95 16.43 7.06
C SER A 106 1.70 16.63 6.22
N ARG A 107 1.02 17.78 6.38
CA ARG A 107 -0.10 18.16 5.51
C ARG A 107 0.35 18.21 4.04
N PRO A 108 -0.48 17.72 3.10
CA PRO A 108 -0.17 17.82 1.68
C PRO A 108 0.01 19.28 1.26
N LYS A 109 1.12 19.58 0.58
CA LYS A 109 1.40 20.92 0.05
C LYS A 109 0.89 21.03 -1.38
N PRO A 110 0.24 22.13 -1.77
CA PRO A 110 -0.11 22.35 -3.17
C PRO A 110 1.16 22.55 -4.01
N VAL A 111 1.17 22.03 -5.23
CA VAL A 111 2.14 22.42 -6.24
C VAL A 111 1.78 23.82 -6.71
N LEU A 112 2.64 24.80 -6.45
CA LEU A 112 2.54 26.11 -7.06
C LEU A 112 2.97 25.96 -8.52
N THR A 113 2.00 25.97 -9.43
CA THR A 113 2.21 26.14 -10.88
C THR A 113 2.47 27.59 -11.23
#